data_AF-A0A9D7XS50-F1
#
_entry.id   AF-A0A9D7XS50-F1
#
_cell.length_a   1.000
_cell.length_b   1.000
_cell.length_c   1.000
_cell.angle_alpha   90.00
_cell.angle_beta   90.00
_cell.angle_gamma   90.00
#
_symmetry.space_group_name_H-M   'P 1'
#
loop_
_entity.id
_entity.type
_entity.pdbx_description
1 polymer ?
#
loop_
_entity_poly.entity_id
_entity_poly.type
_entity_poly.pdbx_seq_one_letter_code
_entity_poly.pdbx_strand_id
1 'polypeptide(L)'
;MTTKKYPAEEETKGKIKELFAYRRLTDLLGLSNMSKDLKFTNQLIDVQYQIYMLDGYLESQWDIHKKDLKAYWDAINESLHHMGYKKKQIASLVTEIKEYQQIEWDCRKDIWPTSVSFKTFYTTKSCDVRLIRHLIYKAHQDLENLWKEKAWWYYDMITEIHDDIEDLEEDIRTYNGNRFLISILRKGAEKTRHDYEQYLRNITEKAREYFESKMQKGKNKQLAAWTESRSKETIRLLHDKLNSKAMDQLSAALLLVHMN
;
A
#
# COMPACT_ATOMS: atom_id res chain seq x y z
N MET A 1 2.77 -10.53 -25.74
CA MET A 1 4.01 -9.75 -25.50
C MET A 1 3.87 -9.14 -24.11
N THR A 2 4.64 -9.61 -23.13
CA THR A 2 4.65 -9.09 -21.76
C THR A 2 5.36 -7.75 -21.73
N THR A 3 4.59 -6.65 -21.70
CA THR A 3 5.11 -5.32 -21.40
C THR A 3 5.55 -5.31 -19.94
N LYS A 4 6.84 -5.02 -19.67
CA LYS A 4 7.31 -4.79 -18.30
C LYS A 4 6.50 -3.62 -17.72
N LYS A 5 5.80 -3.84 -16.61
CA LYS A 5 5.01 -2.80 -15.92
C LYS A 5 5.89 -1.63 -15.50
N TYR A 6 7.15 -1.91 -15.12
CA TYR A 6 8.08 -0.88 -14.69
C TYR A 6 9.14 -0.51 -15.74
N PRO A 7 9.44 0.79 -15.87
CA PRO A 7 10.47 1.34 -16.74
C PRO A 7 11.90 1.04 -16.21
N ALA A 8 12.92 1.72 -16.74
CA ALA A 8 14.30 1.62 -16.24
C ALA A 8 14.37 1.82 -14.71
N GLU A 9 15.34 1.17 -14.06
CA GLU A 9 15.49 1.16 -12.59
C GLU A 9 15.43 2.55 -11.95
N GLU A 10 16.09 3.54 -12.56
CA GLU A 10 16.10 4.93 -12.07
C GLU A 10 14.73 5.60 -12.07
N GLU A 11 13.91 5.33 -13.09
CA GLU A 11 12.54 5.87 -13.14
C GLU A 11 11.66 5.22 -12.06
N THR A 12 11.84 3.91 -11.82
CA THR A 12 11.13 3.22 -10.72
C THR A 12 11.53 3.77 -9.35
N LYS A 13 12.82 4.03 -9.13
CA LYS A 13 13.30 4.69 -7.90
C LYS A 13 12.79 6.13 -7.77
N GLY A 14 12.58 6.83 -8.88
CA GLY A 14 11.90 8.12 -8.93
C GLY A 14 10.48 8.03 -8.35
N LYS A 15 9.67 7.11 -8.88
CA LYS A 15 8.30 6.84 -8.39
C LYS A 15 8.27 6.47 -6.90
N ILE A 16 9.25 5.69 -6.43
CA ILE A 16 9.36 5.34 -4.99
C ILE A 16 9.59 6.58 -4.12
N LYS A 17 10.38 7.55 -4.58
CA LYS A 17 10.58 8.81 -3.82
C LYS A 17 9.30 9.64 -3.76
N GLU A 18 8.52 9.66 -4.83
CA GLU A 18 7.20 10.29 -4.88
C GLU A 18 6.23 9.59 -3.92
N LEU A 19 6.20 8.25 -3.92
CA LEU A 19 5.45 7.45 -2.96
C LEU A 19 5.88 7.78 -1.52
N PHE A 20 7.18 7.89 -1.24
CA PHE A 20 7.67 8.23 0.10
C PHE A 20 7.18 9.60 0.56
N ALA A 21 7.11 10.58 -0.33
CA ALA A 21 6.55 11.89 -0.03
C ALA A 21 5.04 11.82 0.22
N TYR A 22 4.31 11.13 -0.66
CA TYR A 22 2.87 10.92 -0.55
C TYR A 22 2.48 10.19 0.75
N ARG A 23 3.21 9.14 1.11
CA ARG A 23 3.05 8.34 2.34
C ARG A 23 3.70 8.98 3.57
N ARG A 24 4.20 10.22 3.47
CA ARG A 24 4.77 11.00 4.59
C ARG A 24 5.98 10.34 5.26
N LEU A 25 6.70 9.48 4.54
CA LEU A 25 7.94 8.86 5.00
C LEU A 25 9.09 9.88 5.00
N THR A 26 9.08 10.82 4.05
CA THR A 26 10.05 11.94 4.02
C THR A 26 9.93 12.84 5.24
N ASP A 27 8.72 13.07 5.76
CA ASP A 27 8.48 13.83 7.00
C ASP A 27 9.11 13.12 8.22
N LEU A 28 9.00 11.78 8.30
CA LEU A 28 9.66 10.99 9.36
C LEU A 28 11.19 11.04 9.25
N LEU A 29 11.72 10.89 8.04
CA LEU A 29 13.17 10.97 7.79
C LEU A 29 13.72 12.37 8.13
N GLY A 30 12.95 13.43 7.84
CA GLY A 30 13.32 14.80 8.19
C GLY A 30 13.38 15.02 9.70
N LEU A 31 12.37 14.56 10.44
CA LEU A 31 12.31 14.75 11.90
C LEU A 31 13.34 13.93 12.68
N SER A 32 13.75 12.79 12.13
CA SER A 32 14.82 11.95 12.70
C SER A 32 16.22 12.39 12.26
N ASN A 33 16.33 13.47 11.46
CA ASN A 33 17.57 13.91 10.80
C ASN A 33 18.23 12.81 9.92
N MET A 34 17.50 11.72 9.66
CA MET A 34 17.93 10.59 8.81
C MET A 34 17.87 10.92 7.33
N SER A 35 17.18 11.99 6.93
CA SER A 35 17.23 12.51 5.56
C SER A 35 18.64 12.87 5.10
N LYS A 36 19.57 13.13 6.03
CA LYS A 36 20.99 13.35 5.75
C LYS A 36 21.81 12.06 5.67
N ASP A 37 21.28 10.96 6.21
CA ASP A 37 21.87 9.64 6.05
C ASP A 37 21.45 9.07 4.68
N LEU A 38 22.21 9.44 3.66
CA LEU A 38 21.99 9.00 2.29
C LEU A 38 22.12 7.47 2.16
N LYS A 39 22.96 6.84 2.97
CA LYS A 39 23.12 5.38 2.95
C LYS A 39 21.85 4.71 3.42
N PHE A 40 21.35 5.08 4.59
CA PHE A 40 20.10 4.52 5.13
C PHE A 40 18.91 4.82 4.22
N THR A 41 18.80 6.05 3.73
CA THR A 41 17.71 6.44 2.82
C THR A 41 17.73 5.63 1.52
N ASN A 42 18.90 5.42 0.92
CA ASN A 42 19.04 4.57 -0.26
C ASN A 42 18.72 3.09 0.03
N GLN A 43 19.04 2.60 1.22
CA GLN A 43 18.66 1.24 1.63
C GLN A 43 17.15 1.08 1.77
N LEU A 44 16.43 2.07 2.31
CA LEU A 44 14.96 2.04 2.34
C LEU A 44 14.37 2.03 0.93
N ILE A 45 14.92 2.83 0.02
CA ILE A 45 14.51 2.86 -1.38
C ILE A 45 14.76 1.50 -2.04
N ASP A 46 15.90 0.86 -1.77
CA ASP A 46 16.21 -0.47 -2.30
C ASP A 46 15.22 -1.53 -1.78
N VAL A 47 14.89 -1.54 -0.48
CA VAL A 47 13.87 -2.44 0.07
C VAL A 47 12.53 -2.24 -0.64
N GLN A 48 12.06 -1.00 -0.79
CA GLN A 48 10.81 -0.70 -1.49
C GLN A 48 10.88 -1.10 -2.96
N TYR A 49 12.03 -0.89 -3.61
CA TYR A 49 12.24 -1.27 -5.01
C TYR A 49 12.12 -2.79 -5.20
N GLN A 50 12.72 -3.60 -4.33
CA GLN A 50 12.59 -5.06 -4.43
C GLN A 50 11.14 -5.52 -4.22
N ILE A 51 10.37 -4.85 -3.35
CA ILE A 51 8.94 -5.13 -3.15
C ILE A 51 8.14 -4.74 -4.39
N TYR A 52 8.40 -3.58 -4.99
CA TYR A 52 7.81 -3.16 -6.27
C TYR A 52 8.08 -4.18 -7.38
N MET A 53 9.29 -4.74 -7.44
CA MET A 53 9.62 -5.77 -8.44
C MET A 53 8.83 -7.07 -8.24
N LEU A 54 8.58 -7.46 -6.99
CA LEU A 54 7.66 -8.56 -6.68
C LEU A 54 6.23 -8.23 -7.13
N ASP A 55 5.74 -7.05 -6.79
CA ASP A 55 4.37 -6.59 -7.11
C ASP A 55 4.13 -6.63 -8.62
N GLY A 56 4.94 -5.94 -9.43
CA GLY A 56 4.74 -5.95 -10.89
C GLY A 56 4.93 -7.31 -11.56
N TYR A 57 5.64 -8.26 -10.92
CA TYR A 57 5.62 -9.64 -11.38
C TYR A 57 4.26 -10.29 -11.16
N LEU A 58 3.69 -10.15 -9.96
CA LEU A 58 2.36 -10.66 -9.62
C LEU A 58 1.26 -10.02 -10.48
N GLU A 59 1.40 -8.74 -10.81
CA GLU A 59 0.41 -8.02 -11.61
C GLU A 59 0.49 -8.31 -13.10
N SER A 60 1.66 -8.73 -13.61
CA SER A 60 1.87 -9.00 -15.04
C SER A 60 1.65 -10.45 -15.44
N GLN A 61 1.64 -11.39 -14.49
CA GLN A 61 1.56 -12.83 -14.76
C GLN A 61 0.35 -13.46 -14.09
N TRP A 62 -0.54 -14.09 -14.86
CA TRP A 62 -1.58 -14.95 -14.27
C TRP A 62 -0.96 -16.22 -13.69
N ASP A 63 -0.12 -16.90 -14.46
CA ASP A 63 0.56 -18.13 -14.03
C ASP A 63 1.88 -17.81 -13.32
N ILE A 64 1.88 -17.98 -12.00
CA ILE A 64 3.05 -17.67 -11.15
C ILE A 64 4.02 -18.85 -11.09
N HIS A 65 5.27 -18.59 -11.44
CA HIS A 65 6.35 -19.56 -11.37
C HIS A 65 7.11 -19.44 -10.06
N LYS A 66 7.18 -20.55 -9.30
CA LYS A 66 7.88 -20.60 -8.00
C LYS A 66 9.34 -20.18 -8.07
N LYS A 67 10.03 -20.46 -9.18
CA LYS A 67 11.45 -20.10 -9.38
C LYS A 67 11.64 -18.59 -9.42
N ASP A 68 10.79 -17.89 -10.18
CA ASP A 68 10.86 -16.44 -10.33
C ASP A 68 10.45 -15.77 -9.01
N LEU A 69 9.36 -16.27 -8.40
CA LEU A 69 8.91 -15.80 -7.09
C LEU A 69 10.02 -15.90 -6.03
N LYS A 70 10.80 -16.99 -6.03
CA LYS A 70 11.94 -17.16 -5.13
C LYS A 70 12.99 -16.08 -5.36
N ALA A 71 13.29 -15.73 -6.62
CA ALA A 71 14.30 -14.70 -6.92
C ALA A 71 13.91 -13.33 -6.35
N TYR A 72 12.65 -12.93 -6.46
CA TYR A 72 12.16 -11.69 -5.85
C TYR A 72 12.26 -11.73 -4.32
N TRP A 73 11.90 -12.85 -3.68
CA TRP A 73 12.06 -12.99 -2.23
C TRP A 73 13.51 -12.98 -1.78
N ASP A 74 14.41 -13.62 -2.52
CA ASP A 74 15.84 -13.59 -2.22
C ASP A 74 16.35 -12.14 -2.27
N ALA A 75 15.92 -11.34 -3.25
CA ALA A 75 16.29 -9.93 -3.36
C ALA A 75 15.76 -9.06 -2.22
N ILE A 76 14.48 -9.23 -1.82
CA ILE A 76 13.91 -8.56 -0.63
C ILE A 76 14.66 -8.94 0.65
N ASN A 77 15.00 -10.22 0.81
CA ASN A 77 15.74 -10.67 1.98
C ASN A 77 17.16 -10.09 2.01
N GLU A 78 17.83 -10.02 0.86
CA GLU A 78 19.18 -9.47 0.76
C GLU A 78 19.21 -7.97 1.02
N SER A 79 18.24 -7.20 0.52
CA SER A 79 18.16 -5.76 0.80
C SER A 79 17.99 -5.46 2.30
N LEU A 80 17.15 -6.25 3.00
CA LEU A 80 17.04 -6.16 4.46
C LEU A 80 18.30 -6.67 5.18
N HIS A 81 18.97 -7.69 4.65
CA HIS A 81 20.24 -8.16 5.20
C HIS A 81 21.34 -7.09 5.10
N HIS A 82 21.42 -6.36 3.98
CA HIS A 82 22.32 -5.21 3.82
C HIS A 82 22.07 -4.07 4.81
N MET A 83 20.86 -3.96 5.35
CA MET A 83 20.53 -3.05 6.46
C MET A 83 20.94 -3.57 7.85
N GLY A 84 21.50 -4.78 7.92
CA GLY A 84 22.00 -5.39 9.15
C GLY A 84 20.99 -6.29 9.88
N TYR A 85 19.84 -6.61 9.28
CA TYR A 85 18.87 -7.52 9.90
C TYR A 85 19.27 -8.98 9.75
N LYS A 86 19.13 -9.76 10.83
CA LYS A 86 19.39 -11.21 10.81
C LYS A 86 18.21 -11.96 10.19
N LYS A 87 18.46 -13.15 9.63
CA LYS A 87 17.44 -14.03 9.01
C LYS A 87 16.14 -14.18 9.84
N LYS A 88 16.24 -14.33 11.17
CA LYS A 88 15.07 -14.43 12.05
C LYS A 88 14.24 -13.14 12.10
N GLN A 89 14.90 -11.97 12.08
CA GLN A 89 14.24 -10.67 12.06
C GLN A 89 13.60 -10.42 10.70
N ILE A 90 14.33 -10.70 9.62
CA ILE A 90 13.84 -10.60 8.23
C ILE A 90 12.56 -11.41 8.07
N ALA A 91 12.56 -12.67 8.52
CA ALA A 91 11.37 -13.53 8.44
C ALA A 91 10.12 -12.90 9.09
N SER A 92 10.29 -12.16 10.19
CA SER A 92 9.21 -11.44 10.86
C SER A 92 8.81 -10.16 10.14
N LEU A 93 9.76 -9.44 9.57
CA LEU A 93 9.51 -8.16 8.88
C LEU A 93 8.71 -8.35 7.59
N VAL A 94 8.92 -9.46 6.89
CA VAL A 94 8.28 -9.72 5.58
C VAL A 94 7.01 -10.56 5.67
N THR A 95 6.54 -10.90 6.88
CA THR A 95 5.36 -11.76 7.07
C THR A 95 4.14 -11.20 6.36
N GLU A 96 3.82 -9.92 6.58
CA GLU A 96 2.62 -9.31 6.01
C GLU A 96 2.70 -9.16 4.48
N ILE A 97 3.91 -8.97 3.93
CA ILE A 97 4.12 -8.96 2.47
C ILE A 97 3.80 -10.35 1.89
N LYS A 98 4.16 -11.43 2.59
CA LYS A 98 3.79 -12.80 2.19
C LYS A 98 2.29 -13.04 2.30
N GLU A 99 1.65 -12.49 3.32
CA GLU A 99 0.20 -12.55 3.49
C GLU A 99 -0.51 -11.80 2.35
N TYR A 100 -0.02 -10.62 1.97
CA TYR A 100 -0.57 -9.88 0.84
C TYR A 100 -0.38 -10.63 -0.49
N GLN A 101 0.82 -11.16 -0.75
CA GLN A 101 1.07 -12.03 -1.89
C GLN A 101 0.10 -13.23 -1.91
N GLN A 102 -0.24 -13.79 -0.76
CA GLN A 102 -1.21 -14.88 -0.68
C GLN A 102 -2.61 -14.42 -1.12
N ILE A 103 -3.05 -13.22 -0.72
CA ILE A 103 -4.33 -12.63 -1.17
C ILE A 103 -4.34 -12.49 -2.69
N GLU A 104 -3.25 -11.98 -3.28
CA GLU A 104 -3.16 -11.85 -4.74
C GLU A 104 -3.12 -13.21 -5.45
N TRP A 105 -2.40 -14.19 -4.90
CA TRP A 105 -2.42 -15.54 -5.42
C TRP A 105 -3.84 -16.11 -5.38
N ASP A 106 -4.53 -15.96 -4.27
CA ASP A 106 -5.87 -16.51 -4.05
C ASP A 106 -6.91 -16.00 -5.05
N CYS A 107 -6.71 -14.81 -5.65
CA CYS A 107 -7.50 -14.32 -6.79
C CYS A 107 -7.49 -15.31 -7.97
N ARG A 108 -6.36 -15.99 -8.21
CA ARG A 108 -6.19 -17.00 -9.27
C ARG A 108 -6.93 -18.31 -8.98
N LYS A 109 -7.42 -18.47 -7.75
CA LYS A 109 -8.24 -19.60 -7.29
C LYS A 109 -9.69 -19.19 -7.03
N ASP A 110 -10.12 -18.06 -7.61
CA ASP A 110 -11.47 -17.51 -7.45
C ASP A 110 -11.78 -17.05 -6.00
N ILE A 111 -10.75 -16.87 -5.16
CA ILE A 111 -10.88 -16.32 -3.81
C ILE A 111 -10.53 -14.82 -3.88
N TRP A 112 -11.56 -14.03 -4.13
CA TRP A 112 -11.40 -12.60 -4.41
C TRP A 112 -11.17 -11.75 -3.15
N PRO A 113 -10.50 -10.60 -3.26
CA PRO A 113 -10.32 -9.65 -2.17
C PRO A 113 -11.63 -9.32 -1.48
N THR A 114 -12.73 -9.20 -2.21
CA THR A 114 -14.08 -8.91 -1.67
C THR A 114 -14.57 -9.89 -0.60
N SER A 115 -14.02 -11.10 -0.51
CA SER A 115 -14.28 -12.07 0.57
C SER A 115 -13.59 -11.72 1.89
N VAL A 116 -12.52 -10.92 1.85
CA VAL A 116 -11.77 -10.41 2.99
C VAL A 116 -12.41 -9.11 3.49
N SER A 117 -12.40 -8.88 4.81
CA SER A 117 -12.88 -7.61 5.37
C SER A 117 -12.04 -6.43 4.87
N PHE A 118 -12.65 -5.25 4.70
CA PHE A 118 -11.92 -4.02 4.34
C PHE A 118 -10.71 -3.78 5.24
N LYS A 119 -10.89 -3.96 6.56
CA LYS A 119 -9.83 -3.76 7.55
C LYS A 119 -8.65 -4.67 7.30
N THR A 120 -8.91 -5.97 7.19
CA THR A 120 -7.86 -6.97 6.95
C THR A 120 -7.16 -6.70 5.63
N PHE A 121 -7.92 -6.51 4.55
CA PHE A 121 -7.37 -6.28 3.22
C PHE A 121 -6.46 -5.05 3.19
N TYR A 122 -6.94 -3.87 3.60
CA TYR A 122 -6.15 -2.63 3.53
C TYR A 122 -5.04 -2.53 4.58
N THR A 123 -5.17 -3.21 5.72
CA THR A 123 -4.06 -3.35 6.67
C THR A 123 -2.93 -4.18 6.08
N THR A 124 -3.26 -5.28 5.41
CA THR A 124 -2.29 -6.18 4.78
C THR A 124 -1.72 -5.57 3.49
N LYS A 125 -2.53 -4.88 2.68
CA LYS A 125 -2.06 -4.24 1.44
C LYS A 125 -1.05 -3.12 1.70
N SER A 126 -1.23 -2.33 2.77
CA SER A 126 -0.29 -1.27 3.18
C SER A 126 1.00 -1.79 3.87
N CYS A 127 1.30 -3.09 3.79
CA CYS A 127 2.40 -3.72 4.53
C CYS A 127 3.79 -3.21 4.13
N ASP A 128 3.99 -2.81 2.89
CA ASP A 128 5.25 -2.29 2.35
C ASP A 128 5.59 -0.92 2.97
N VAL A 129 4.66 0.03 2.93
CA VAL A 129 4.80 1.35 3.55
C VAL A 129 4.97 1.22 5.05
N ARG A 130 4.21 0.32 5.68
CA ARG A 130 4.33 0.02 7.11
C ARG A 130 5.68 -0.60 7.46
N LEU A 131 6.23 -1.47 6.61
CA LEU A 131 7.59 -1.99 6.78
C LEU A 131 8.61 -0.85 6.71
N ILE A 132 8.59 -0.02 5.66
CA ILE A 132 9.52 1.11 5.54
C ILE A 132 9.41 2.03 6.76
N ARG A 133 8.19 2.33 7.20
CA ARG A 133 7.93 3.11 8.42
C ARG A 133 8.55 2.44 9.65
N HIS A 134 8.34 1.14 9.83
CA HIS A 134 8.91 0.37 10.93
C HIS A 134 10.43 0.43 10.96
N LEU A 135 11.08 0.31 9.79
CA LEU A 135 12.53 0.40 9.68
C LEU A 135 13.06 1.78 10.12
N ILE A 136 12.35 2.87 9.79
CA ILE A 136 12.68 4.22 10.26
C ILE A 136 12.55 4.33 11.78
N TYR A 137 11.44 3.83 12.36
CA TYR A 137 11.24 3.85 13.82
C TYR A 137 12.27 2.99 14.56
N LYS A 138 12.70 1.86 13.98
CA LYS A 138 13.76 1.03 14.55
C LYS A 138 15.11 1.73 14.57
N ALA A 139 15.42 2.49 13.52
CA ALA A 139 16.66 3.25 13.44
C ALA A 139 16.65 4.51 14.32
N HIS A 140 15.48 5.11 14.58
CA HIS A 140 15.36 6.32 15.39
C HIS A 140 14.17 6.26 16.37
N GLN A 141 14.37 5.57 17.50
CA GLN A 141 13.29 5.27 18.46
C GLN A 141 12.64 6.53 19.08
N ASP A 142 13.34 7.66 19.16
CA ASP A 142 12.77 8.90 19.71
C ASP A 142 11.61 9.46 18.89
N LEU A 143 11.42 9.00 17.65
CA LEU A 143 10.22 9.32 16.86
C LEU A 143 8.93 8.91 17.59
N GLU A 144 8.97 7.89 18.44
CA GLU A 144 7.86 7.46 19.29
C GLU A 144 7.33 8.56 20.23
N ASN A 145 8.14 9.58 20.53
CA ASN A 145 7.72 10.72 21.35
C ASN A 145 7.00 11.78 20.52
N LEU A 146 7.24 11.83 19.22
CA LEU A 146 6.60 12.76 18.29
C LEU A 146 5.31 12.17 17.72
N TRP A 147 5.41 11.00 17.11
CA TRP A 147 4.30 10.23 16.57
C TRP A 147 4.44 8.79 17.00
N LYS A 148 3.39 8.21 17.57
CA LYS A 148 3.39 6.76 17.82
C LYS A 148 3.34 6.02 16.49
N GLU A 149 4.19 5.01 16.30
CA GLU A 149 4.23 4.23 15.06
C GLU A 149 2.81 3.70 14.71
N LYS A 150 2.12 3.14 15.70
CA LYS A 150 0.73 2.65 15.56
C LYS A 150 -0.30 3.71 15.16
N ALA A 151 -0.02 5.00 15.36
CA ALA A 151 -0.94 6.08 15.00
C ALA A 151 -1.03 6.25 13.47
N TRP A 152 0.02 5.88 12.75
CA TRP A 152 0.07 5.95 11.29
C TRP A 152 -0.88 4.96 10.62
N TRP A 153 -1.33 3.91 11.32
CA TRP A 153 -2.25 2.92 10.80
C TRP A 153 -3.46 3.53 10.11
N TYR A 154 -4.05 4.59 10.68
CA TYR A 154 -5.20 5.28 10.08
C TYR A 154 -4.84 5.98 8.77
N TYR A 155 -3.70 6.67 8.75
CA TYR A 155 -3.23 7.38 7.56
C TYR A 155 -2.90 6.40 6.45
N ASP A 156 -2.08 5.38 6.75
CA ASP A 156 -1.61 4.37 5.81
C ASP A 156 -2.78 3.62 5.16
N MET A 157 -3.81 3.29 5.95
CA MET A 157 -5.01 2.64 5.41
C MET A 157 -5.82 3.53 4.47
N ILE A 158 -5.99 4.82 4.80
CA ILE A 158 -6.77 5.72 3.95
C ILE A 158 -6.00 6.02 2.67
N THR A 159 -4.67 6.20 2.72
CA THR A 159 -3.86 6.33 1.51
C THR A 159 -3.87 5.07 0.67
N GLU A 160 -3.94 3.88 1.26
CA GLU A 160 -4.07 2.64 0.49
C GLU A 160 -5.41 2.53 -0.25
N ILE A 161 -6.49 2.96 0.39
CA ILE A 161 -7.81 3.03 -0.26
C ILE A 161 -7.79 4.07 -1.38
N HIS A 162 -7.11 5.20 -1.14
CA HIS A 162 -6.98 6.25 -2.14
C HIS A 162 -6.28 5.75 -3.40
N ASP A 163 -5.15 5.05 -3.26
CA ASP A 163 -4.37 4.54 -4.39
C ASP A 163 -5.18 3.51 -5.20
N ASP A 164 -5.88 2.59 -4.52
CA ASP A 164 -6.81 1.64 -5.18
C ASP A 164 -7.88 2.35 -6.05
N ILE A 165 -8.34 3.53 -5.67
CA ILE A 165 -9.34 4.30 -6.42
C ILE A 165 -8.67 5.10 -7.55
N GLU A 166 -7.52 5.71 -7.26
CA GLU A 166 -6.73 6.50 -8.22
C GLU A 166 -6.34 5.63 -9.42
N ASP A 167 -5.81 4.44 -9.15
CA ASP A 167 -5.16 3.54 -10.12
C ASP A 167 -6.14 2.67 -10.92
N LEU A 168 -7.46 2.92 -10.82
CA LEU A 168 -8.49 2.13 -11.49
C LEU A 168 -8.21 1.90 -12.99
N GLU A 169 -7.78 2.93 -13.72
CA GLU A 169 -7.51 2.83 -15.16
C GLU A 169 -6.27 1.99 -15.48
N GLU A 170 -5.25 2.06 -14.64
CA GLU A 170 -4.05 1.22 -14.73
C GLU A 170 -4.44 -0.25 -14.47
N ASP A 171 -5.24 -0.47 -13.43
CA ASP A 171 -5.54 -1.78 -12.87
C ASP A 171 -6.53 -2.60 -13.70
N ILE A 172 -7.33 -1.93 -14.53
CA ILE A 172 -8.12 -2.60 -15.58
C ILE A 172 -7.19 -3.47 -16.47
N ARG A 173 -5.91 -3.13 -16.61
CA ARG A 173 -4.97 -3.80 -17.52
C ARG A 173 -4.02 -4.78 -16.82
N THR A 174 -4.21 -5.05 -15.54
CA THR A 174 -3.32 -5.92 -14.73
C THR A 174 -4.11 -7.05 -14.06
N TYR A 175 -3.39 -8.02 -13.50
CA TYR A 175 -3.97 -9.10 -12.69
C TYR A 175 -3.97 -8.79 -11.19
N ASN A 176 -3.92 -7.51 -10.82
CA ASN A 176 -3.66 -7.12 -9.45
C ASN A 176 -4.86 -7.35 -8.54
N GLY A 177 -4.58 -7.41 -7.23
CA GLY A 177 -5.60 -7.56 -6.20
C GLY A 177 -6.43 -6.31 -5.90
N ASN A 178 -6.58 -5.34 -6.81
CA ASN A 178 -7.29 -4.09 -6.52
C ASN A 178 -8.75 -4.37 -6.08
N ARG A 179 -9.02 -4.14 -4.80
CA ARG A 179 -10.32 -4.45 -4.20
C ARG A 179 -11.41 -3.55 -4.75
N PHE A 180 -11.10 -2.29 -5.07
CA PHE A 180 -12.07 -1.33 -5.56
C PHE A 180 -12.59 -1.75 -6.93
N LEU A 181 -11.68 -2.01 -7.88
CA LEU A 181 -11.99 -2.56 -9.20
C LEU A 181 -12.83 -3.85 -9.07
N ILE A 182 -12.35 -4.82 -8.29
CA ILE A 182 -13.03 -6.11 -8.13
C ILE A 182 -14.41 -5.94 -7.47
N SER A 183 -14.57 -5.00 -6.56
CA SER A 183 -15.87 -4.69 -5.95
C SER A 183 -16.85 -4.16 -6.99
N ILE A 184 -16.42 -3.26 -7.87
CA ILE A 184 -17.27 -2.74 -8.95
C ILE A 184 -17.70 -3.88 -9.88
N LEU A 185 -16.73 -4.69 -10.34
CA LEU A 185 -17.01 -5.79 -11.28
C LEU A 185 -17.99 -6.81 -10.70
N ARG A 186 -17.91 -7.12 -9.40
CA ARG A 186 -18.73 -8.16 -8.76
C ARG A 186 -20.03 -7.67 -8.13
N LYS A 187 -20.09 -6.43 -7.66
CA LYS A 187 -21.20 -5.89 -6.87
C LYS A 187 -21.90 -4.70 -7.52
N GLY A 188 -21.30 -4.11 -8.55
CA GLY A 188 -21.75 -2.87 -9.17
C GLY A 188 -21.24 -1.61 -8.45
N ALA A 189 -21.27 -0.49 -9.19
CA ALA A 189 -20.77 0.80 -8.77
C ALA A 189 -21.47 1.35 -7.52
N GLU A 190 -22.81 1.29 -7.48
CA GLU A 190 -23.62 1.84 -6.38
C GLU A 190 -23.34 1.16 -5.04
N LYS A 191 -23.32 -0.17 -5.02
CA LYS A 191 -23.00 -0.93 -3.80
C LYS A 191 -21.55 -0.70 -3.38
N THR A 192 -20.63 -0.64 -4.34
CA THR A 192 -19.21 -0.35 -4.05
C THR A 192 -19.05 1.03 -3.45
N ARG A 193 -19.70 2.05 -4.00
CA ARG A 193 -19.72 3.41 -3.44
C ARG A 193 -20.14 3.40 -1.99
N HIS A 194 -21.29 2.77 -1.71
CA HIS A 194 -21.84 2.70 -0.36
C HIS A 194 -20.89 2.02 0.63
N ASP A 195 -20.36 0.83 0.26
CA ASP A 195 -19.44 0.05 1.09
C ASP A 195 -18.17 0.88 1.42
N TYR A 196 -17.57 1.56 0.42
CA TYR A 196 -16.37 2.37 0.60
C TYR A 196 -16.63 3.65 1.40
N GLU A 197 -17.72 4.38 1.13
CA GLU A 197 -18.08 5.56 1.92
C GLU A 197 -18.32 5.23 3.38
N GLN A 198 -19.09 4.18 3.65
CA GLN A 198 -19.36 3.74 5.01
C GLN A 198 -18.05 3.36 5.72
N TYR A 199 -17.18 2.63 5.03
CA TYR A 199 -15.91 2.22 5.60
C TYR A 199 -14.97 3.41 5.88
N LEU A 200 -14.84 4.36 4.93
CA LEU A 200 -14.05 5.58 5.08
C LEU A 200 -14.56 6.45 6.23
N ARG A 201 -15.89 6.61 6.38
CA ARG A 201 -16.48 7.32 7.53
C ARG A 201 -16.12 6.62 8.84
N ASN A 202 -16.24 5.30 8.89
CA ASN A 202 -15.94 4.52 10.09
C ASN A 202 -14.47 4.61 10.51
N ILE A 203 -13.52 4.53 9.57
CA ILE A 203 -12.10 4.65 9.92
C ILE A 203 -11.74 6.08 10.33
N THR A 204 -12.32 7.09 9.69
CA THR A 204 -12.10 8.49 10.06
C THR A 204 -12.63 8.81 11.44
N GLU A 205 -13.79 8.26 11.82
CA GLU A 205 -14.31 8.44 13.17
C GLU A 205 -13.42 7.76 14.22
N LYS A 206 -12.98 6.52 13.97
CA LYS A 206 -12.01 5.84 14.84
C LYS A 206 -10.68 6.58 14.94
N ALA A 207 -10.24 7.23 13.87
CA ALA A 207 -9.04 8.07 13.88
C ALA A 207 -9.25 9.29 14.80
N ARG A 208 -10.40 9.97 14.70
CA ARG A 208 -10.76 11.10 15.58
C ARG A 208 -10.77 10.69 17.05
N GLU A 209 -11.48 9.63 17.40
CA GLU A 209 -11.52 9.08 18.76
C GLU A 209 -10.11 8.75 19.28
N TYR A 210 -9.28 8.12 18.44
CA TYR A 210 -7.91 7.80 18.79
C TYR A 210 -7.08 9.05 19.10
N PHE A 211 -7.19 10.08 18.25
CA PHE A 211 -6.39 11.30 18.36
C PHE A 211 -6.92 12.27 19.41
N GLU A 212 -8.22 12.33 19.67
CA GLU A 212 -8.85 13.25 20.64
C GLU A 212 -8.15 13.18 22.01
N SER A 213 -8.02 11.96 22.54
CA SER A 213 -7.33 11.69 23.82
C SER A 213 -5.81 11.92 23.80
N LYS A 214 -5.21 12.23 22.64
CA LYS A 214 -3.75 12.27 22.41
C LYS A 214 -3.30 13.52 21.66
N MET A 215 -4.18 14.49 21.39
CA MET A 215 -3.91 15.65 20.53
C MET A 215 -2.71 16.46 21.00
N GLN A 216 -2.56 16.61 22.32
CA GLN A 216 -1.48 17.41 22.92
C GLN A 216 -0.14 16.65 23.04
N LYS A 217 -0.10 15.36 22.68
CA LYS A 217 1.12 14.54 22.76
C LYS A 217 1.90 14.63 21.45
N GLY A 218 3.13 15.11 21.54
CA GLY A 218 4.05 15.20 20.40
C GLY A 218 3.44 15.99 19.24
N LYS A 219 3.47 15.40 18.05
CA LYS A 219 2.93 15.98 16.81
C LYS A 219 1.60 15.32 16.38
N ASN A 220 0.90 14.62 17.27
CA ASN A 220 -0.34 13.89 16.91
C ASN A 220 -1.42 14.79 16.28
N LYS A 221 -1.51 16.06 16.65
CA LYS A 221 -2.41 17.02 16.01
C LYS A 221 -2.16 17.17 14.50
N GLN A 222 -0.90 17.14 14.09
CA GLN A 222 -0.53 17.21 12.68
C GLN A 222 -0.96 15.94 11.93
N LEU A 223 -0.67 14.75 12.49
CA LEU A 223 -1.05 13.48 11.88
C LEU A 223 -2.58 13.31 11.80
N ALA A 224 -3.31 13.74 12.82
CA ALA A 224 -4.77 13.78 12.81
C ALA A 224 -5.30 14.64 11.64
N ALA A 225 -4.77 15.86 11.49
CA ALA A 225 -5.17 16.76 10.41
C ALA A 225 -4.87 16.18 9.01
N TRP A 226 -3.71 15.55 8.83
CA TRP A 226 -3.38 14.85 7.58
C TRP A 226 -4.32 13.68 7.29
N THR A 227 -4.63 12.88 8.30
CA THR A 227 -5.56 11.74 8.20
C THR A 227 -6.95 12.20 7.79
N GLU A 228 -7.45 13.28 8.41
CA GLU A 228 -8.75 13.86 8.05
C GLU A 228 -8.77 14.47 6.64
N SER A 229 -7.70 15.18 6.24
CA SER A 229 -7.59 15.74 4.89
C SER A 229 -7.62 14.64 3.84
N ARG A 230 -6.77 13.61 4.02
CA ARG A 230 -6.71 12.48 3.10
C ARG A 230 -8.03 11.72 3.04
N SER A 231 -8.76 11.58 4.14
CA SER A 231 -10.11 10.98 4.11
C SER A 231 -11.07 11.78 3.23
N LYS A 232 -11.09 13.11 3.36
CA LYS A 232 -11.96 13.98 2.54
C LYS A 232 -11.57 13.93 1.06
N GLU A 233 -10.27 13.93 0.77
CA GLU A 233 -9.74 13.77 -0.59
C GLU A 233 -10.16 12.43 -1.19
N THR A 234 -10.02 11.34 -0.43
CA THR A 234 -10.38 9.98 -0.87
C THR A 234 -11.87 9.83 -1.15
N ILE A 235 -12.73 10.41 -0.29
CA ILE A 235 -14.19 10.40 -0.53
C ILE A 235 -14.51 11.17 -1.82
N ARG A 236 -13.88 12.32 -2.05
CA ARG A 236 -14.11 13.10 -3.27
C ARG A 236 -13.64 12.32 -4.51
N LEU A 237 -12.45 11.73 -4.45
CA LEU A 237 -11.90 10.89 -5.50
C LEU A 237 -12.82 9.70 -5.81
N LEU A 238 -13.40 9.04 -4.80
CA LEU A 238 -14.37 7.98 -4.98
C LEU A 238 -15.56 8.43 -5.83
N HIS A 239 -16.15 9.58 -5.52
CA HIS A 239 -17.26 10.13 -6.30
C HIS A 239 -16.83 10.49 -7.73
N ASP A 240 -15.69 11.16 -7.89
CA ASP A 240 -15.21 11.59 -9.19
C ASP A 240 -14.89 10.38 -10.09
N LYS A 241 -14.23 9.37 -9.54
CA LYS A 241 -13.83 8.16 -10.27
C LYS A 241 -15.04 7.34 -10.73
N LEU A 242 -16.06 7.18 -9.87
CA LEU A 242 -17.29 6.46 -10.23
C LEU A 242 -18.15 7.18 -11.29
N ASN A 243 -17.91 8.47 -11.52
CA ASN A 243 -18.56 9.26 -12.58
C ASN A 243 -17.63 9.49 -13.79
N SER A 244 -16.44 8.89 -13.80
CA SER A 244 -15.44 9.08 -14.83
C SER A 244 -15.58 8.08 -15.99
N LYS A 245 -14.93 8.38 -17.12
CA LYS A 245 -14.85 7.47 -18.28
C LYS A 245 -14.14 6.16 -18.00
N ALA A 246 -13.39 6.05 -16.90
CA ALA A 246 -12.77 4.79 -16.47
C ALA A 246 -13.83 3.68 -16.31
N MET A 247 -15.04 4.05 -15.88
CA MET A 247 -16.16 3.12 -15.70
C MET A 247 -16.60 2.46 -17.01
N ASP A 248 -16.48 3.17 -18.14
CA ASP A 248 -16.81 2.62 -19.46
C ASP A 248 -15.82 1.54 -19.91
N GLN A 249 -14.60 1.56 -19.35
CA GLN A 249 -13.52 0.64 -19.68
C GLN A 249 -13.54 -0.65 -18.85
N LEU A 250 -14.42 -0.76 -17.86
CA LEU A 250 -14.47 -1.93 -16.96
C LEU A 250 -14.71 -3.25 -17.70
N SER A 251 -15.43 -3.21 -18.82
CA SER A 251 -15.64 -4.39 -19.68
C SER A 251 -14.35 -4.94 -20.29
N ALA A 252 -13.29 -4.14 -20.35
CA ALA A 252 -11.97 -4.53 -20.80
C ALA A 252 -11.04 -4.99 -19.65
N ALA A 253 -11.56 -5.08 -18.41
CA ALA A 253 -10.75 -5.48 -17.27
C ALA A 253 -10.18 -6.88 -17.48
N LEU A 254 -8.86 -7.00 -17.35
CA LEU A 254 -8.12 -8.24 -17.59
C LEU A 254 -8.60 -9.37 -16.66
N LEU A 255 -8.99 -9.02 -15.44
CA LEU A 255 -9.57 -9.93 -14.46
C LEU A 255 -10.89 -10.59 -14.93
N LEU A 256 -11.67 -9.95 -15.81
CA LEU A 256 -12.96 -10.50 -16.27
C LEU A 256 -12.79 -11.81 -17.02
N VAL A 257 -11.66 -12.03 -17.71
CA VAL A 257 -11.37 -13.29 -18.40
C VAL A 257 -11.34 -14.48 -17.43
N HIS A 258 -11.12 -14.21 -16.14
CA HIS A 258 -10.97 -15.21 -15.09
C HIS A 258 -12.08 -15.17 -14.04
N MET A 259 -13.04 -14.25 -14.15
CA MET A 259 -14.24 -14.21 -13.32
C MET A 259 -15.36 -14.97 -14.02
N ASN A 260 -15.61 -16.21 -13.60
CA ASN A 260 -16.76 -17.01 -14.05
C ASN A 260 -17.88 -17.00 -13.02
#